data_AF-A0A924CYU8-F1
#
_entry.id   AF-A0A924CYU8-F1
#
_cell.length_a   1.000
_cell.length_b   1.000
_cell.length_c   1.000
_cell.angle_alpha   90.00
_cell.angle_beta   90.00
_cell.angle_gamma   90.00
#
_symmetry.space_group_name_H-M   'P 1'
#
loop_
_entity.id
_entity.type
_entity.pdbx_description
1 polymer ?
#
loop_
_entity_poly.entity_id
_entity_poly.type
_entity_poly.pdbx_seq_one_letter_code
_entity_poly.pdbx_strand_id
1 'polypeptide(L)'
;MRKIRQFHFYTGVFFAPLIILFALSGALQTFRLQEEKGWGGQPPAWIETMASIHKDSKLPRAKAPEAEHDQAAPAVAAGPDAAKPVKPRPPGVNKLPMQIFLTAMSIGLMLSAFLGIAIAINNKTTRRLSIIMLAAGTILPIILLMAA
;
A
#
# COMPACT_ATOMS: atom_id res chain seq x y z
N MET A 1 5.21 -30.71 -7.68
CA MET A 1 4.15 -30.27 -6.74
C MET A 1 4.64 -29.94 -5.32
N ARG A 2 5.34 -30.84 -4.59
CA ARG A 2 5.76 -30.56 -3.18
C ARG A 2 6.64 -29.32 -3.03
N LYS A 3 7.67 -29.16 -3.87
CA LYS A 3 8.56 -27.98 -3.83
C LYS A 3 7.81 -26.67 -4.15
N ILE A 4 6.92 -26.66 -5.14
CA ILE A 4 6.11 -25.48 -5.51
C ILE A 4 5.28 -25.01 -4.30
N ARG A 5 4.60 -25.94 -3.63
CA ARG A 5 3.82 -25.62 -2.42
C ARG A 5 4.70 -25.07 -1.30
N GLN A 6 5.90 -25.60 -1.13
CA GLN A 6 6.86 -25.15 -0.13
C GLN A 6 7.39 -23.74 -0.44
N PHE A 7 7.70 -23.45 -1.70
CA PHE A 7 8.06 -22.11 -2.14
C PHE A 7 6.92 -21.13 -1.90
N HIS A 8 5.70 -21.43 -2.39
CA HIS A 8 4.54 -20.59 -2.16
C HIS A 8 4.28 -20.32 -0.67
N PHE A 9 4.44 -21.34 0.18
CA PHE A 9 4.31 -21.19 1.63
C PHE A 9 5.33 -20.21 2.22
N TYR A 10 6.63 -20.38 1.94
CA TYR A 10 7.65 -19.50 2.54
C TYR A 10 7.63 -18.10 1.94
N THR A 11 7.45 -17.98 0.62
CA THR A 11 7.30 -16.68 -0.06
C THR A 11 6.05 -15.96 0.46
N GLY A 12 4.94 -16.68 0.65
CA GLY A 12 3.71 -16.15 1.22
C GLY A 12 3.90 -15.62 2.64
N VAL A 13 4.54 -16.39 3.53
CA VAL A 13 4.81 -15.97 4.91
C VAL A 13 5.78 -14.80 4.97
N PHE A 14 6.81 -14.79 4.12
CA PHE A 14 7.77 -13.70 4.03
C PHE A 14 7.10 -12.37 3.62
N PHE A 15 6.24 -12.39 2.60
CA PHE A 15 5.56 -11.18 2.14
C PHE A 15 4.28 -10.84 2.92
N ALA A 16 3.78 -11.74 3.77
CA ALA A 16 2.52 -11.53 4.49
C ALA A 16 2.42 -10.21 5.27
N PRO A 17 3.46 -9.73 6.01
CA PRO A 17 3.39 -8.43 6.70
C PRO A 17 3.13 -7.27 5.74
N LEU A 18 3.81 -7.26 4.59
CA LEU A 18 3.66 -6.23 3.56
C LEU A 18 2.34 -6.37 2.80
N ILE A 19 1.87 -7.60 2.56
CA ILE A 19 0.55 -7.85 1.96
C ILE A 19 -0.56 -7.28 2.85
N ILE A 20 -0.48 -7.48 4.17
CA ILE A 20 -1.45 -6.92 5.13
C ILE A 20 -1.38 -5.38 5.11
N LEU A 21 -0.17 -4.81 5.19
CA LEU A 21 0.04 -3.37 5.14
C LEU A 21 -0.54 -2.77 3.85
N PHE A 22 -0.23 -3.38 2.70
CA PHE A 22 -0.66 -2.94 1.38
C PHE A 22 -2.18 -3.06 1.21
N ALA A 23 -2.78 -4.17 1.62
CA ALA A 23 -4.23 -4.36 1.53
C ALA A 23 -4.97 -3.35 2.43
N LEU A 24 -4.47 -3.10 3.65
CA LEU A 24 -5.07 -2.14 4.57
C LEU A 24 -5.00 -0.71 4.02
N SER A 25 -3.81 -0.28 3.59
CA SER A 25 -3.59 1.06 3.03
C SER A 25 -4.35 1.25 1.71
N GLY A 26 -4.45 0.23 0.87
CA GLY A 26 -5.26 0.25 -0.36
C GLY A 26 -6.76 0.40 -0.08
N ALA A 27 -7.28 -0.25 0.96
CA ALA A 27 -8.66 -0.07 1.41
C ALA A 27 -8.91 1.38 1.88
N LEU A 28 -8.00 1.96 2.67
CA LEU A 28 -8.12 3.37 3.10
C LEU A 28 -8.08 4.34 1.91
N GLN A 29 -7.22 4.07 0.93
CA GLN A 29 -7.10 4.88 -0.30
C GLN A 29 -8.33 4.80 -1.20
N THR A 30 -9.01 3.66 -1.23
CA THR A 30 -10.22 3.46 -2.04
C THR A 30 -11.32 4.47 -1.69
N PHE A 31 -11.39 4.89 -0.41
CA PHE A 31 -12.32 5.91 0.08
C PHE A 31 -11.71 7.32 0.21
N ARG A 32 -10.45 7.50 -0.21
CA ARG A 32 -9.70 8.76 -0.10
C ARG A 32 -9.64 9.32 1.32
N LEU A 33 -9.56 8.45 2.33
CA LEU A 33 -9.52 8.85 3.75
C LEU A 33 -8.25 9.64 4.10
N GLN A 34 -7.22 9.58 3.25
CA GLN A 34 -5.98 10.37 3.35
C GLN A 34 -6.10 11.82 2.84
N GLU A 35 -7.27 12.24 2.35
CA GLU A 35 -7.49 13.61 1.89
C GLU A 35 -8.51 14.33 2.77
N GLU A 36 -8.35 15.65 2.95
CA GLU A 36 -9.24 16.43 3.83
C GLU A 36 -10.73 16.30 3.47
N LYS A 37 -11.02 16.18 2.16
CA LYS A 37 -12.38 15.97 1.65
C LYS A 37 -12.96 14.60 1.99
N GLY A 38 -12.14 13.57 2.17
CA GLY A 38 -12.60 12.24 2.53
C GLY A 38 -12.83 12.08 4.03
N TRP A 39 -12.09 12.82 4.85
CA TRP A 39 -12.16 12.76 6.32
C TRP A 39 -13.10 13.80 6.96
N GLY A 40 -13.43 14.90 6.23
CA GLY A 40 -14.23 16.01 6.77
C GLY A 40 -13.42 17.03 7.59
N GLY A 41 -12.09 17.01 7.42
CA GLY A 41 -11.11 17.82 8.16
C GLY A 41 -9.69 17.29 7.91
N GLN A 42 -8.70 17.73 8.69
CA GLN A 42 -7.33 17.20 8.56
C GLN A 42 -7.31 15.70 8.92
N PRO A 43 -6.86 14.81 8.01
CA PRO A 43 -6.79 13.38 8.30
C PRO A 43 -5.73 13.10 9.37
N PRO A 44 -5.92 12.08 10.22
CA PRO A 44 -4.91 11.67 11.19
C PRO A 44 -3.57 11.33 10.51
N ALA A 45 -2.46 11.80 11.09
CA ALA A 45 -1.11 11.64 10.51
C ALA A 45 -0.74 10.18 10.17
N TRP A 46 -1.27 9.19 10.90
CA TRP A 46 -1.03 7.79 10.61
C TRP A 46 -1.70 7.32 9.30
N ILE A 47 -2.85 7.90 8.91
CA ILE A 47 -3.53 7.58 7.64
C ILE A 47 -2.74 8.16 6.46
N GLU A 48 -2.25 9.40 6.60
CA GLU A 48 -1.35 10.00 5.60
C GLU A 48 -0.06 9.18 5.43
N THR A 49 0.51 8.71 6.54
CA THR A 49 1.68 7.81 6.55
C THR A 49 1.40 6.52 5.81
N MET A 50 0.27 5.86 6.08
CA MET A 50 -0.10 4.63 5.40
C MET A 50 -0.33 4.85 3.90
N ALA A 51 -0.91 6.00 3.54
CA ALA A 51 -1.16 6.35 2.14
C ALA A 51 0.14 6.67 1.39
N SER A 52 1.08 7.39 1.99
CA SER A 52 2.37 7.72 1.36
C SER A 52 3.22 6.47 1.15
N ILE A 53 3.20 5.53 2.10
CA ILE A 53 3.92 4.26 1.97
C ILE A 53 3.34 3.41 0.83
N HIS A 54 2.02 3.35 0.67
CA HIS A 54 1.37 2.53 -0.37
C HIS A 54 1.41 3.18 -1.77
N LYS A 55 1.32 4.51 -1.85
CA LYS A 55 1.28 5.21 -3.13
C LYS A 55 2.66 5.62 -3.62
N ASP A 56 3.44 6.26 -2.75
CA ASP A 56 4.68 6.93 -3.12
C ASP A 56 5.93 6.15 -2.68
N SER A 57 5.77 5.04 -1.94
CA SER A 57 6.84 4.25 -1.33
C SER A 57 7.83 5.10 -0.50
N LYS A 58 7.35 6.20 0.10
CA LYS A 58 8.15 7.18 0.85
C LYS A 58 7.47 7.54 2.17
N LEU A 59 8.28 7.91 3.16
CA LEU A 59 7.77 8.49 4.41
C LEU A 59 7.15 9.88 4.16
N PRO A 60 6.13 10.28 4.93
CA PRO A 60 5.56 11.64 4.85
C PRO A 60 6.65 12.68 5.13
N ARG A 61 6.85 13.60 4.19
CA ARG A 61 7.57 14.84 4.50
C ARG A 61 6.65 15.74 5.30
N ALA A 62 7.18 16.35 6.37
CA ALA A 62 6.51 17.42 7.08
C ALA A 62 6.06 18.49 6.07
N LYS A 63 4.77 18.73 6.00
CA LYS A 63 4.13 19.57 4.98
C LYS A 63 4.48 21.03 5.24
N ALA A 64 5.32 21.62 4.40
CA ALA A 64 5.15 23.03 4.04
C ALA A 64 3.85 23.12 3.20
N PRO A 65 3.02 24.16 3.37
CA PRO A 65 1.73 24.23 2.71
C PRO A 65 1.92 24.59 1.24
N GLU A 66 2.00 23.60 0.36
CA GLU A 66 1.89 23.83 -1.08
C GLU A 66 1.16 22.65 -1.73
N ALA A 67 0.16 23.00 -2.53
CA ALA A 67 -0.68 22.10 -3.29
C ALA A 67 0.13 21.41 -4.40
N GLU A 68 -0.02 20.09 -4.56
CA GLU A 68 -0.14 19.42 -5.87
C GLU A 68 -0.20 17.90 -5.67
N HIS A 69 -1.41 17.35 -5.82
CA HIS A 69 -1.55 16.02 -6.40
C HIS A 69 -1.11 16.14 -7.86
N ASP A 70 0.13 15.78 -8.16
CA ASP A 70 0.56 15.18 -9.42
C ASP A 70 2.07 14.87 -9.32
N GLN A 71 2.43 13.60 -9.14
CA GLN A 71 3.80 13.13 -9.37
C GLN A 71 3.74 11.89 -10.25
N ALA A 72 3.60 12.13 -11.55
CA ALA A 72 4.22 11.30 -12.56
C ALA A 72 5.66 11.81 -12.75
N ALA A 73 6.65 10.92 -12.72
CA ALA A 73 8.02 11.21 -13.15
C ALA A 73 8.26 10.61 -14.56
N PRO A 74 9.29 11.03 -15.32
CA PRO A 74 10.18 12.18 -15.16
C PRO A 74 10.10 13.17 -16.35
N ALA A 75 10.57 14.38 -16.10
CA ALA A 75 10.73 15.45 -17.08
C ALA A 75 11.83 15.14 -18.11
N VAL A 76 11.50 15.30 -19.39
CA VAL A 76 12.47 15.58 -20.46
C VAL A 76 12.18 17.00 -20.96
N ALA A 77 13.23 17.82 -20.88
CA ALA A 77 13.48 19.10 -21.57
C ALA A 77 12.52 20.29 -21.34
N ALA A 78 13.13 21.39 -20.92
CA ALA A 78 12.53 22.70 -20.70
C ALA A 78 12.18 23.44 -22.00
N GLY A 79 11.15 24.29 -21.92
CA GLY A 79 10.84 25.38 -22.86
C GLY A 79 9.85 26.36 -22.21
N PRO A 80 9.99 27.69 -22.40
CA PRO A 80 9.23 28.70 -21.65
C PRO A 80 7.89 29.04 -22.33
N ASP A 81 6.93 29.46 -21.50
CA ASP A 81 5.59 29.98 -21.83
C ASP A 81 4.60 29.03 -22.55
N ALA A 82 3.76 28.37 -21.74
CA ALA A 82 2.45 27.93 -22.18
C ALA A 82 1.44 28.11 -21.04
N ALA A 83 0.50 29.05 -21.23
CA ALA A 83 -0.70 29.20 -20.42
C ALA A 83 -1.33 27.82 -20.17
N LYS A 84 -1.57 27.46 -18.91
CA LYS A 84 -2.17 26.17 -18.54
C LYS A 84 -3.51 26.02 -19.27
N PRO A 85 -3.68 25.06 -20.20
CA PRO A 85 -4.99 24.82 -20.79
C PRO A 85 -5.90 24.27 -19.70
N VAL A 86 -7.05 24.91 -19.49
CA VAL A 86 -8.13 24.37 -18.64
C VAL A 86 -8.57 23.06 -19.27
N LYS A 87 -8.06 21.93 -18.76
CA LYS A 87 -8.51 20.60 -19.18
C LYS A 87 -10.00 20.48 -18.85
N PRO A 88 -10.87 20.13 -19.82
CA PRO A 88 -12.29 19.91 -19.54
C PRO A 88 -12.43 18.79 -18.50
N ARG A 89 -13.24 19.04 -17.47
CA ARG A 89 -13.56 18.05 -16.43
C ARG A 89 -14.19 16.82 -17.12
N PRO A 90 -13.56 15.64 -17.09
CA PRO A 90 -14.18 14.46 -17.68
C PRO A 90 -15.49 14.14 -16.95
N PRO A 91 -16.49 13.57 -17.64
CA PRO A 91 -17.79 13.23 -17.05
C PRO A 91 -17.59 12.36 -15.81
N GLY A 92 -18.40 12.62 -14.79
CA GLY A 92 -18.32 11.95 -13.49
C GLY A 92 -18.63 10.46 -13.61
N VAL A 93 -17.59 9.64 -13.75
CA VAL A 93 -17.73 8.18 -13.68
C VAL A 93 -18.11 7.78 -12.25
N ASN A 94 -19.20 7.05 -12.10
CA ASN A 94 -19.63 6.49 -10.81
C ASN A 94 -18.57 5.52 -10.29
N LYS A 95 -17.83 5.92 -9.25
CA LYS A 95 -16.70 5.13 -8.70
C LYS A 95 -17.13 3.96 -7.83
N LEU A 96 -18.40 3.93 -7.43
CA LEU A 96 -18.95 3.05 -6.40
C LEU A 96 -18.73 1.54 -6.69
N PRO A 97 -19.01 1.00 -7.89
CA PRO A 97 -18.79 -0.43 -8.16
C PRO A 97 -17.33 -0.85 -8.01
N MET A 98 -16.41 -0.02 -8.52
CA MET A 98 -14.97 -0.27 -8.41
C MET A 98 -14.50 -0.18 -6.96
N GLN A 99 -15.03 0.78 -6.17
CA GLN A 99 -14.69 0.90 -4.75
C GLN A 99 -15.14 -0.31 -3.94
N ILE A 100 -16.34 -0.84 -4.19
CA ILE A 100 -16.82 -2.06 -3.54
C ILE A 100 -15.91 -3.24 -3.87
N PHE A 101 -15.60 -3.43 -5.16
CA PHE A 101 -14.74 -4.54 -5.59
C PHE A 101 -13.34 -4.47 -4.96
N LEU A 102 -12.70 -3.31 -5.00
CA LEU A 102 -11.36 -3.11 -4.41
C LEU A 102 -11.34 -3.30 -2.89
N THR A 103 -12.41 -2.87 -2.21
CA THR A 103 -12.56 -3.07 -0.76
C THR A 103 -12.75 -4.54 -0.42
N ALA A 104 -13.65 -5.23 -1.13
CA ALA A 104 -13.87 -6.67 -0.95
C ALA A 104 -12.59 -7.47 -1.23
N MET A 105 -11.85 -7.11 -2.28
CA MET A 105 -10.55 -7.70 -2.61
C MET A 105 -9.52 -7.47 -1.50
N SER A 106 -9.43 -6.25 -0.94
CA SER A 106 -8.51 -5.96 0.16
C SER A 106 -8.83 -6.78 1.41
N ILE A 107 -10.11 -6.91 1.75
CA ILE A 107 -10.56 -7.76 2.86
C ILE A 107 -10.19 -9.23 2.60
N GLY A 108 -10.48 -9.75 1.41
CA GLY A 108 -10.15 -11.11 1.02
C GLY A 108 -8.63 -11.39 1.10
N LEU A 109 -7.82 -10.45 0.64
CA LEU A 109 -6.36 -10.54 0.68
C LEU A 109 -5.83 -10.51 2.12
N MET A 110 -6.36 -9.65 2.99
CA MET A 110 -6.00 -9.62 4.41
C MET A 110 -6.36 -10.94 5.11
N LEU A 111 -7.59 -11.44 4.92
CA LEU A 111 -8.03 -12.70 5.51
C LEU A 111 -7.17 -13.87 5.03
N SER A 112 -6.83 -13.90 3.74
CA SER A 112 -5.92 -14.89 3.17
C SER A 112 -4.54 -14.85 3.82
N ALA A 113 -3.96 -13.66 3.98
CA ALA A 113 -2.66 -13.47 4.63
C ALA A 113 -2.69 -13.91 6.12
N PHE A 114 -3.70 -13.50 6.88
CA PHE A 114 -3.86 -13.91 8.28
C PHE A 114 -4.01 -15.42 8.41
N LEU A 115 -4.81 -16.06 7.57
CA LEU A 115 -4.96 -17.51 7.58
C LEU A 115 -3.65 -18.22 7.21
N GLY A 116 -2.92 -17.70 6.22
CA GLY A 116 -1.59 -18.21 5.85
C GLY A 116 -0.60 -18.14 7.01
N ILE A 117 -0.54 -17.01 7.73
CA ILE A 117 0.28 -16.84 8.94
C ILE A 117 -0.15 -17.83 10.03
N ALA A 118 -1.47 -17.95 10.28
CA ALA A 118 -1.99 -18.84 11.31
C ALA A 118 -1.61 -20.31 11.04
N ILE A 119 -1.77 -20.78 9.81
CA ILE A 119 -1.34 -22.12 9.39
C ILE A 119 0.17 -22.28 9.57
N ALA A 120 0.95 -21.26 9.20
CA ALA A 120 2.40 -21.31 9.25
C ALA A 120 2.96 -21.41 10.68
N ILE A 121 2.38 -20.66 11.62
CA ILE A 121 2.81 -20.65 13.02
C ILE A 121 2.30 -21.90 13.77
N ASN A 122 1.14 -22.45 13.40
CA ASN A 122 0.57 -23.62 14.06
C ASN A 122 1.26 -24.94 13.65
N ASN A 123 1.92 -25.00 12.48
CA ASN A 123 2.65 -26.18 12.04
C ASN A 123 4.01 -26.31 12.74
N LYS A 124 4.12 -27.21 13.71
CA LYS A 124 5.33 -27.43 14.53
C LYS A 124 6.62 -27.65 13.71
N THR A 125 6.52 -28.32 12.56
CA THR A 125 7.69 -28.67 11.73
C THR A 125 8.27 -27.46 11.02
N THR A 126 7.43 -26.53 10.57
CA THR A 126 7.85 -25.34 9.80
C THR A 126 7.87 -24.06 10.64
N ARG A 127 7.30 -24.08 11.85
CA ARG A 127 7.09 -22.92 12.73
C ARG A 127 8.33 -22.05 12.89
N ARG A 128 9.49 -22.66 13.17
CA ARG A 128 10.75 -21.90 13.35
C ARG A 128 11.11 -21.10 12.10
N LEU A 129 11.11 -21.76 10.94
CA LEU A 129 11.44 -21.11 9.68
C LEU A 129 10.38 -20.09 9.28
N SER A 130 9.10 -20.35 9.55
CA SER A 130 8.01 -19.40 9.34
C SER A 130 8.17 -18.12 10.19
N ILE A 131 8.56 -18.24 11.46
CA ILE A 131 8.83 -17.09 12.33
C ILE A 131 10.02 -16.28 11.78
N ILE A 132 11.10 -16.96 11.36
CA ILE A 132 12.25 -16.29 10.75
C ILE A 132 11.84 -15.53 9.48
N MET A 133 11.04 -16.16 8.60
CA MET A 133 10.54 -15.53 7.38
C MET A 133 9.64 -14.33 7.68
N LEU A 134 8.75 -14.43 8.67
CA LEU A 134 7.87 -13.34 9.08
C LEU A 134 8.65 -12.16 9.66
N ALA A 135 9.64 -12.45 10.51
CA ALA A 135 10.54 -11.44 11.07
C ALA A 135 11.38 -10.78 9.96
N ALA A 136 11.98 -11.57 9.07
CA ALA A 136 12.75 -11.07 7.93
C ALA A 136 11.89 -10.19 7.01
N GLY A 137 10.67 -10.62 6.70
CA GLY A 137 9.73 -9.86 5.87
C GLY A 137 9.29 -8.52 6.48
N THR A 138 9.33 -8.41 7.81
CA THR A 138 9.04 -7.16 8.53
C THR A 138 10.27 -6.27 8.67
N ILE A 139 11.42 -6.87 9.00
CA ILE A 139 12.66 -6.14 9.32
C ILE A 139 13.35 -5.64 8.05
N LEU A 140 13.40 -6.45 6.98
CA LEU A 140 14.07 -6.10 5.73
C LEU A 140 13.62 -4.74 5.16
N PRO A 141 12.30 -4.46 4.97
CA PRO A 141 11.88 -3.16 4.45
C PRO A 141 12.25 -2.01 5.38
N ILE A 142 12.25 -2.22 6.71
CA ILE A 142 12.66 -1.19 7.68
C ILE A 142 14.16 -0.89 7.54
N ILE A 143 15.00 -1.91 7.40
CA ILE A 143 16.44 -1.73 7.18
C ILE A 143 16.69 -0.98 5.88
N LEU A 144 16.01 -1.37 4.78
CA LEU A 144 16.16 -0.71 3.48
C LEU A 144 15.71 0.75 3.54
N LEU A 145 14.64 1.04 4.27
CA LEU A 145 14.14 2.40 4.48
C LEU A 145 15.12 3.26 5.29
N MET A 146 15.82 2.68 6.27
CA MET A 146 16.84 3.39 7.06
C MET A 146 18.16 3.59 6.32
N ALA A 147 18.43 2.79 5.29
CA ALA A 147 19.64 2.87 4.47
C ALA A 147 19.51 3.82 3.27
N ALA A 148 18.30 4.31 2.99
CA ALA A 148 17.95 5.21 1.89
C ALA A 148 17.89 6.67 2.33
#